data_AF-A0A919YF04-F1
#
_entry.id   AF-A0A919YF04-F1
#
_cell.length_a   1.000
_cell.length_b   1.000
_cell.length_c   1.000
_cell.angle_alpha   90.00
_cell.angle_beta   90.00
_cell.angle_gamma   90.00
#
_symmetry.space_group_name_H-M   'P 1'
#
loop_
_entity.id
_entity.type
_entity.pdbx_description
1 polymer ?
#
loop_
_entity_poly.entity_id
_entity_poly.type
_entity_poly.pdbx_seq_one_letter_code
_entity_poly.pdbx_strand_id
1 'polypeptide(L)' 'MKITELKAKLPAQATEAMIRPYTDKADASEWAQNSIADGIQAGIVSGRSNSLLSPKAYITRAEVAAIIQRLLQKCDFI' A
#
# COMPACT_ATOMS: atom_id res chain seq x y z
N MET A 1 7.92 1.42 -6.36
CA MET A 1 7.17 0.97 -7.56
C MET A 1 7.82 1.35 -8.91
N LYS A 2 9.09 1.79 -8.95
CA LYS A 2 9.74 2.17 -10.23
C LYS A 2 10.25 0.95 -11.01
N ILE A 3 10.74 -0.07 -10.30
CA ILE A 3 11.28 -1.32 -10.89
C ILE A 3 10.15 -2.21 -11.45
N THR A 4 8.97 -2.17 -10.84
CA THR A 4 7.81 -2.97 -11.25
C THR A 4 6.96 -2.29 -12.32
N GLU A 5 7.30 -1.05 -12.70
CA GLU A 5 6.52 -0.17 -13.59
C GLU A 5 5.04 0.05 -13.20
N LEU A 6 4.61 -0.52 -12.06
CA LEU A 6 3.22 -0.53 -11.63
C LEU A 6 2.66 0.87 -11.44
N LYS A 7 3.51 1.81 -11.02
CA LYS A 7 3.14 3.23 -10.85
C LYS A 7 2.70 3.89 -12.16
N ALA A 8 3.22 3.46 -13.31
CA ALA A 8 2.82 3.98 -14.61
C ALA A 8 1.48 3.43 -15.10
N LYS A 9 1.09 2.23 -14.64
CA LYS A 9 -0.18 1.57 -14.97
C LYS A 9 -1.36 2.08 -14.12
N LEU A 10 -1.09 2.72 -12.99
CA LEU A 10 -2.10 3.19 -12.05
C LEU A 10 -2.57 4.61 -12.41
N PRO A 11 -3.86 4.96 -12.18
CA PRO A 11 -4.33 6.31 -12.42
C PRO A 11 -3.59 7.31 -11.50
N ALA A 12 -3.33 8.53 -11.95
CA ALA A 12 -2.70 9.53 -11.09
C ALA A 12 -3.73 10.02 -10.04
N GLN A 13 -3.74 9.40 -8.85
CA GLN A 13 -4.61 9.81 -7.75
C GLN A 13 -3.78 10.48 -6.64
N ALA A 14 -4.34 11.49 -6.00
CA ALA A 14 -3.65 12.21 -4.93
C ALA A 14 -3.40 11.30 -3.72
N THR A 15 -2.17 11.30 -3.19
CA THR A 15 -1.78 10.56 -1.96
C THR A 15 -2.78 10.76 -0.84
N GLU A 16 -3.15 12.02 -0.59
CA GLU A 16 -4.08 12.40 0.48
C GLU A 16 -5.46 11.75 0.33
N ALA A 17 -5.96 11.58 -0.90
CA ALA A 17 -7.25 10.93 -1.13
C ALA A 17 -7.22 9.44 -0.76
N MET A 18 -6.07 8.77 -0.96
CA MET A 18 -5.90 7.34 -0.68
C MET A 18 -5.72 7.06 0.81
N ILE A 19 -5.05 7.96 1.54
CA ILE A 19 -4.78 7.76 2.97
C ILE A 19 -5.81 8.42 3.89
N ARG A 20 -6.64 9.35 3.39
CA ARG A 20 -7.70 10.02 4.16
C ARG A 20 -8.67 9.07 4.89
N PRO A 21 -9.07 7.90 4.35
CA PRO A 21 -9.96 6.98 5.07
C PRO A 21 -9.37 6.42 6.37
N TYR A 22 -8.04 6.47 6.54
CA TYR A 22 -7.36 5.87 7.68
C TYR A 22 -7.12 6.88 8.79
N THR A 23 -7.61 6.58 9.98
CA THR A 23 -7.55 7.48 11.15
C THR A 23 -6.15 7.62 11.71
N ASP A 24 -5.32 6.58 11.53
CA ASP A 24 -3.94 6.49 12.01
C ASP A 24 -2.91 6.84 10.93
N LYS A 25 -3.32 7.51 9.84
CA LYS A 25 -2.40 7.95 8.78
C LYS A 25 -1.26 8.83 9.30
N ALA A 26 -1.49 9.58 10.38
CA ALA A 26 -0.50 10.44 11.02
C ALA A 26 0.61 9.65 11.74
N ASP A 27 0.39 8.35 12.03
CA ASP A 27 1.42 7.49 12.59
C ASP A 27 2.43 7.01 11.55
N ALA A 28 2.10 7.11 10.26
CA ALA A 28 3.05 6.85 9.20
C ALA A 28 4.01 8.03 9.05
N SER A 29 5.31 7.73 8.97
CA SER A 29 6.34 8.72 8.64
C SER A 29 6.03 9.40 7.30
N GLU A 30 6.33 10.70 7.18
CA GLU A 30 6.02 11.51 6.00
C GLU A 30 6.56 10.89 4.69
N TRP A 31 7.79 10.36 4.72
CA TRP A 31 8.40 9.68 3.58
C TRP A 31 7.63 8.42 3.12
N ALA A 32 6.91 7.77 4.03
CA ALA A 32 6.20 6.52 3.77
C ALA A 32 4.81 6.75 3.16
N GLN A 33 4.19 7.91 3.39
CA GLN A 33 2.82 8.20 2.99
C GLN A 33 2.58 7.97 1.50
N ASN A 34 3.49 8.45 0.65
CA ASN A 34 3.42 8.24 -0.80
C ASN A 34 3.51 6.75 -1.19
N SER A 35 4.38 5.99 -0.53
CA SER A 35 4.54 4.56 -0.80
C SER A 35 3.33 3.74 -0.33
N ILE A 36 2.75 4.13 0.80
CA ILE A 36 1.52 3.52 1.34
C ILE A 36 0.36 3.78 0.40
N ALA A 37 0.18 5.03 -0.04
CA ALA A 37 -0.86 5.39 -1.01
C ALA A 37 -0.71 4.61 -2.32
N ASP A 38 0.50 4.56 -2.90
CA ASP A 38 0.80 3.77 -4.11
C ASP A 38 0.43 2.28 -3.90
N GLY A 39 0.74 1.72 -2.73
CA GLY A 39 0.45 0.33 -2.40
C GLY A 39 -1.04 0.02 -2.21
N ILE A 40 -1.79 0.94 -1.61
CA ILE A 40 -3.25 0.86 -1.46
C ILE A 40 -3.92 0.97 -2.84
N GLN A 41 -3.46 1.92 -3.64
CA GLN A 41 -3.96 2.14 -4.99
C GLN A 41 -3.75 0.93 -5.89
N ALA A 42 -2.60 0.29 -5.77
CA ALA A 42 -2.30 -0.95 -6.47
C ALA A 42 -3.15 -2.14 -5.99
N GLY A 43 -3.85 -2.03 -4.85
CA GLY A 43 -4.55 -3.13 -4.20
C GLY A 43 -3.60 -4.18 -3.62
N ILE A 44 -2.35 -3.82 -3.36
CA ILE A 44 -1.30 -4.71 -2.82
C ILE A 44 -1.25 -4.61 -1.30
N VAL A 45 -1.46 -3.41 -0.77
CA VAL A 45 -1.54 -3.11 0.65
C VAL A 45 -2.98 -2.80 1.02
N SER A 46 -3.44 -3.37 2.12
CA SER A 46 -4.71 -3.02 2.76
C SER A 46 -4.46 -2.79 4.24
N GLY A 47 -5.20 -1.85 4.83
CA GLY A 47 -5.20 -1.70 6.28
C GLY A 47 -5.75 -2.92 7.00
N ARG A 48 -5.59 -2.96 8.33
CA ARG A 48 -6.20 -3.97 9.19
C ARG A 48 -7.72 -3.87 9.25
N SER A 49 -8.25 -2.69 8.96
CA SER A 49 -9.67 -2.44 8.75
C SER A 49 -9.87 -1.34 7.71
N ASN A 50 -11.13 -1.03 7.38
CA ASN A 50 -11.46 0.06 6.45
C ASN A 50 -10.97 1.45 6.91
N SER A 51 -10.64 1.60 8.20
CA SER A 51 -10.23 2.87 8.79
C SER A 51 -8.87 2.82 9.50
N LEU A 52 -8.17 1.68 9.50
CA LEU A 52 -6.92 1.51 10.24
C LEU A 52 -5.81 0.87 9.39
N LEU A 53 -4.67 1.56 9.23
CA LEU A 53 -3.48 1.04 8.53
C LEU A 53 -2.55 0.24 9.45
N SER A 54 -2.45 0.64 10.71
CA SER A 54 -1.47 0.20 11.70
C SER A 54 0.00 0.34 11.25
N PRO A 55 0.49 1.53 10.84
CA PRO A 55 1.82 1.68 10.23
C PRO A 55 2.99 1.26 11.13
N LYS A 56 2.83 1.37 12.46
CA LYS A 56 3.85 1.04 13.47
C LYS A 56 3.71 -0.37 14.03
N ALA A 57 2.68 -1.12 13.65
CA ALA A 57 2.47 -2.46 14.16
C ALA A 57 3.45 -3.45 13.50
N TYR A 58 3.83 -4.49 14.24
CA TYR A 58 4.56 -5.61 13.65
C TYR A 58 3.72 -6.30 12.59
N ILE A 59 4.38 -6.66 11.48
CA ILE A 59 3.81 -7.44 10.39
C ILE A 59 4.27 -8.91 10.52
N THR A 60 3.35 -9.84 10.27
CA THR A 60 3.63 -11.27 10.29
C THR A 60 4.20 -11.75 8.95
N ARG A 61 4.91 -12.88 8.97
CA ARG A 61 5.44 -13.50 7.73
C ARG A 61 4.33 -13.86 6.73
N ALA A 62 3.16 -14.25 7.23
CA ALA A 62 2.00 -14.58 6.39
C ALA A 62 1.44 -13.33 5.68
N GLU A 63 1.32 -12.22 6.40
CA GLU A 63 0.89 -10.94 5.81
C GLU A 63 1.88 -10.46 4.75
N VAL A 64 3.19 -10.55 5.02
CA VAL A 64 4.23 -10.21 4.02
C VAL A 64 4.10 -11.10 2.78
N ALA A 65 3.93 -12.42 2.95
CA ALA A 65 3.77 -13.33 1.83
C ALA A 65 2.53 -13.00 0.98
N ALA A 66 1.41 -12.66 1.61
CA ALA A 66 0.20 -12.24 0.91
C ALA A 66 0.39 -10.93 0.12
N ILE A 67 1.11 -9.95 0.69
CA ILE A 67 1.46 -8.69 0.00
C ILE A 67 2.33 -8.98 -1.23
N ILE A 68 3.36 -9.83 -1.09
CA ILE A 68 4.26 -10.20 -2.20
C ILE A 68 3.48 -10.94 -3.28
N GLN A 69 2.60 -11.88 -2.91
CA GLN A 69 1.78 -12.61 -3.88
C GLN A 69 0.92 -11.68 -4.71
N ARG A 70 0.22 -10.72 -4.08
CA ARG A 70 -0.58 -9.71 -4.79
C ARG A 70 0.28 -8.85 -5.71
N LEU A 71 1.47 -8.47 -5.25
CA LEU A 71 2.41 -7.71 -6.08
C LEU A 71 2.79 -8.47 -7.35
N LEU A 72 3.16 -9.75 -7.23
CA LEU A 72 3.56 -10.57 -8.39
C LEU A 72 2.40 -10.77 -9.38
N GLN A 73 1.19 -11.02 -8.88
CA GLN A 73 -0.02 -11.10 -9.71
C GLN A 73 -0.31 -9.79 -10.44
N LYS A 74 -0.18 -8.63 -9.78
CA LYS A 74 -0.39 -7.32 -10.40
C LYS A 74 0.67 -6.96 -11.44
N CYS A 75 1.83 -7.60 -11.37
CA CYS A 75 2.91 -7.44 -12.35
C CYS A 75 2.90 -8.53 -13.43
N ASP A 76 1.91 -9.42 -13.45
CA ASP A 76 1.80 -10.54 -14.39
C ASP A 76 3.02 -11.48 -14.36
N PHE A 77 3.68 -11.61 -13.19
CA PHE A 77 4.82 -12.50 -13.01
C PHE A 77 4.42 -13.91 -12.57
N ILE A 78 3.18 -14.07 -12.11
CA ILE A 78 2.52 -15.35 -11.81
C ILE A 78 1.03 -15.27 -12.16
#